data_AF-A0AAD8EXP0-F1
#
_entry.id   AF-A0AAD8EXP0-F1
#
_cell.length_a   1.000
_cell.length_b   1.000
_cell.length_c   1.000
_cell.angle_alpha   90.00
_cell.angle_beta   90.00
_cell.angle_gamma   90.00
#
_symmetry.space_group_name_H-M   'P 1'
#
loop_
_entity.id
_entity.type
_entity.pdbx_description
1 polymer ?
#
loop_
_entity_poly.entity_id
_entity_poly.type
_entity_poly.pdbx_seq_one_letter_code
_entity_poly.pdbx_strand_id
1 'polypeptide(L)'
;MDKYDSDCDAPAIEQALFVEENSDEEINLNVPPTSGNEYLRRVRQEAMGCPQVVVADLDTSAFNHKQTVKVTEPGGLLPVPPSYRAPMSWQRLQVAEFAALRQKLIQYRALIKQKKVNIPTPNLPHANNADSWCKFCFGKIQGKSEKLAGDSVTGSVDSDQGTPPLLQIVAFMNQFQVTKVLEYHINWMEATGFSSQQGRWFFALLASLQKPLTPEMCSWIRRLARLCSNIRATLESPEDPLLKELNLIICLVSRYFGQRDLADS
;
A
#
# COMPACT_ATOMS: atom_id res chain seq x y z
N MET A 1 3.19 1.53 36.00
CA MET A 1 1.90 1.60 36.71
C MET A 1 1.11 2.64 35.97
N ASP A 2 0.31 2.14 35.04
CA ASP A 2 -0.14 2.84 33.85
C ASP A 2 -1.26 3.83 34.14
N LYS A 3 -1.12 5.04 33.61
CA LYS A 3 -2.25 5.93 33.34
C LYS A 3 -3.06 5.25 32.23
N TYR A 4 -4.18 4.66 32.59
CA TYR A 4 -5.17 4.23 31.62
C TYR A 4 -5.91 5.46 31.10
N ASP A 5 -5.76 5.66 29.80
CA ASP A 5 -6.61 6.48 28.95
C ASP A 5 -8.07 6.17 29.21
N SER A 6 -8.79 7.14 29.78
CA SER A 6 -10.24 7.19 29.73
C SER A 6 -10.61 7.81 28.39
N ASP A 7 -10.62 6.99 27.33
CA ASP A 7 -11.27 7.36 26.07
C ASP A 7 -12.72 7.73 26.40
N CYS A 8 -13.02 9.02 26.25
CA CYS A 8 -14.35 9.57 26.47
C CYS A 8 -15.23 9.08 25.32
N ASP A 9 -16.07 8.09 25.57
CA ASP A 9 -17.16 7.68 24.68
C ASP A 9 -18.07 8.89 24.45
N ALA A 10 -17.82 9.63 23.37
CA ALA A 10 -18.75 10.65 22.91
C ALA A 10 -20.06 9.96 22.53
N PRO A 11 -21.22 10.43 23.01
CA PRO A 11 -22.49 9.78 22.71
C PRO A 11 -22.77 9.87 21.21
N ALA A 12 -23.14 8.73 20.59
CA ALA A 12 -23.44 8.64 19.15
C ALA A 12 -24.60 9.56 18.71
N ILE A 13 -25.43 10.00 19.66
CA ILE A 13 -26.46 11.02 19.48
C ILE A 13 -26.32 12.00 20.65
N GLU A 14 -25.90 13.22 20.36
CA GLU A 14 -25.85 14.30 21.34
C GLU A 14 -27.23 14.93 21.55
N GLN A 15 -27.52 15.30 22.81
CA GLN A 15 -28.75 16.00 23.15
C GLN A 15 -28.71 17.44 22.60
N ALA A 16 -29.47 17.69 21.54
CA ALA A 16 -29.51 19.01 20.89
C ALA A 16 -30.35 20.06 21.64
N LEU A 17 -31.31 19.62 22.47
CA LEU A 17 -32.22 20.50 23.19
C LEU A 17 -32.10 20.28 24.69
N PHE A 18 -31.92 21.37 25.44
CA PHE A 18 -31.97 21.32 26.90
C PHE A 18 -33.40 21.03 27.36
N VAL A 19 -33.53 20.20 28.39
CA VAL A 19 -34.81 19.80 29.01
C VAL A 19 -34.65 19.96 30.51
N GLU A 20 -35.55 20.69 31.18
CA GLU A 20 -35.47 20.91 32.63
C GLU A 20 -36.12 19.75 33.37
N GLU A 21 -35.33 18.89 33.98
CA GLU A 21 -35.82 17.65 34.62
C GLU A 21 -36.40 17.85 36.02
N ASN A 22 -36.18 19.02 36.66
CA ASN A 22 -36.48 19.27 38.07
C ASN A 22 -37.75 20.13 38.31
N SER A 23 -38.89 19.80 37.70
CA SER A 23 -40.16 20.40 38.11
C SER A 23 -41.03 19.36 38.80
N ASP A 24 -41.50 19.65 40.01
CA ASP A 24 -42.47 18.82 40.76
C ASP A 24 -43.90 18.84 40.14
N GLU A 25 -44.04 19.31 38.91
CA GLU A 25 -45.30 19.39 38.18
C GLU A 25 -45.66 18.02 37.58
N GLU A 26 -46.77 17.44 38.05
CA GLU A 26 -47.31 16.21 37.48
C GLU A 26 -47.75 16.43 36.01
N ILE A 27 -47.18 15.64 35.10
CA ILE A 27 -47.47 15.73 33.67
C ILE A 27 -48.86 15.12 33.39
N ASN A 28 -49.84 15.96 33.05
CA ASN A 28 -51.16 15.50 32.63
C ASN A 28 -51.20 15.17 31.13
N LEU A 29 -51.11 13.88 30.80
CA LEU A 29 -51.09 13.39 29.42
C LEU A 29 -52.42 13.57 28.65
N ASN A 30 -53.53 13.91 29.33
CA ASN A 30 -54.84 14.07 28.70
C ASN A 30 -55.09 15.46 28.09
N VAL A 31 -54.18 16.41 28.30
CA VAL A 31 -54.28 17.78 27.75
C VAL A 31 -53.03 18.04 26.91
N PRO A 32 -53.11 18.73 25.76
CA PRO A 32 -51.93 19.10 24.97
C PRO A 32 -50.90 19.90 25.80
N PRO A 33 -49.58 19.70 25.56
CA PRO A 33 -48.55 20.45 26.27
C PRO A 33 -48.62 21.93 25.94
N THR A 34 -48.35 22.77 26.94
CA THR A 34 -48.44 24.23 26.85
C THR A 34 -47.09 24.91 26.63
N SER A 35 -45.99 24.15 26.78
CA SER A 35 -44.62 24.62 26.51
C SER A 35 -43.77 23.56 25.80
N GLY A 36 -42.69 24.02 25.14
CA GLY A 36 -41.75 23.12 24.46
C GLY A 36 -40.99 22.18 25.42
N ASN A 37 -40.69 22.64 26.63
CA ASN A 37 -40.01 21.83 27.64
C ASN A 37 -40.93 20.72 28.19
N GLU A 38 -42.20 21.06 28.46
CA GLU A 38 -43.24 20.09 28.84
C GLU A 38 -43.42 19.02 27.75
N TYR A 39 -43.42 19.42 26.48
CA TYR A 39 -43.47 18.49 25.35
C TYR A 39 -42.26 17.54 25.34
N LEU A 40 -41.03 18.05 25.47
CA LEU A 40 -39.82 17.20 25.43
C LEU A 40 -39.77 16.20 26.59
N ARG A 41 -40.25 16.58 27.77
CA ARG A 41 -40.36 15.65 28.92
C ARG A 41 -41.37 14.53 28.67
N ARG A 42 -42.53 14.85 28.11
CA ARG A 42 -43.53 13.84 27.71
C ARG A 42 -42.95 12.85 26.71
N VAL A 43 -42.25 13.35 25.69
CA VAL A 43 -41.58 12.51 24.68
C VAL A 43 -40.50 11.62 25.32
N ARG A 44 -39.71 12.12 26.28
CA ARG A 44 -38.74 11.28 27.01
C ARG A 44 -39.43 10.18 27.80
N GLN A 45 -40.51 10.50 28.50
CA GLN A 45 -41.28 9.53 29.29
C GLN A 45 -41.94 8.46 28.40
N GLU A 46 -42.51 8.86 27.27
CA GLU A 46 -43.07 7.96 26.26
C GLU A 46 -41.98 7.06 25.66
N ALA A 47 -40.84 7.65 25.26
CA ALA A 47 -39.71 6.90 24.71
C ALA A 47 -39.11 5.90 25.72
N MET A 48 -39.09 6.22 27.02
CA MET A 48 -38.71 5.26 28.07
C MET A 48 -39.68 4.07 28.18
N GLY A 49 -40.95 4.26 27.81
CA GLY A 49 -41.95 3.20 27.72
C GLY A 49 -41.87 2.36 26.44
N CYS A 50 -41.16 2.85 25.42
CA CYS A 50 -40.92 2.13 24.18
C CYS A 50 -39.71 1.18 24.30
N PRO A 51 -39.75 0.00 23.68
CA PRO A 51 -38.58 -0.88 23.60
C PRO A 51 -37.45 -0.19 22.81
N GLN A 52 -36.23 -0.23 23.37
CA GLN A 52 -35.05 0.40 22.76
C GLN A 52 -34.68 -0.20 21.40
N VAL A 53 -34.93 -1.50 21.23
CA VAL A 53 -34.70 -2.23 19.98
C VAL A 53 -35.92 -3.08 19.69
N VAL A 54 -36.42 -2.97 18.47
CA VAL A 54 -37.48 -3.84 17.94
C VAL A 54 -36.96 -4.55 16.70
N VAL A 55 -37.34 -5.81 16.54
CA VAL A 55 -37.01 -6.62 15.36
C VAL A 55 -38.32 -6.99 14.68
N ALA A 56 -38.41 -6.72 13.38
CA ALA A 56 -39.54 -7.11 12.57
C ALA A 56 -39.22 -8.41 11.83
N ASP A 57 -40.07 -9.42 12.00
CA ASP A 57 -39.94 -10.69 11.28
C ASP A 57 -40.48 -10.53 9.86
N LEU A 58 -39.57 -10.46 8.90
CA LEU A 58 -39.87 -10.34 7.47
C LEU A 58 -39.45 -11.62 6.75
N ASP A 59 -40.32 -12.14 5.88
CA ASP A 59 -39.94 -13.22 4.97
C ASP A 59 -39.04 -12.66 3.85
N THR A 60 -37.77 -13.01 3.90
CA THR A 60 -36.74 -12.57 2.94
C THR A 60 -36.35 -13.67 1.94
N SER A 61 -37.03 -14.82 1.97
CA SER A 61 -36.68 -16.00 1.17
C SER A 61 -36.59 -15.73 -0.34
N ALA A 62 -37.46 -14.87 -0.87
CA ALA A 62 -37.49 -14.47 -2.28
C ALA A 62 -36.23 -13.71 -2.76
N PHE A 63 -35.39 -13.22 -1.84
CA PHE A 63 -34.20 -12.42 -2.14
C PHE A 63 -32.89 -13.19 -2.00
N ASN A 64 -32.90 -14.38 -1.41
CA ASN A 64 -31.70 -15.20 -1.19
C ASN A 64 -30.94 -15.50 -2.49
N HIS A 65 -31.65 -15.68 -3.59
CA HIS A 65 -31.07 -15.95 -4.91
C HIS A 65 -30.76 -14.69 -5.73
N LYS A 66 -31.05 -13.50 -5.19
CA LYS A 66 -30.87 -12.20 -5.86
C LYS A 66 -29.72 -11.37 -5.27
N GLN A 67 -28.92 -11.95 -4.38
CA GLN A 67 -27.80 -11.26 -3.78
C GLN A 67 -26.68 -11.04 -4.81
N THR A 68 -26.22 -9.80 -4.95
CA THR A 68 -25.06 -9.48 -5.79
C THR A 68 -23.79 -10.13 -5.23
N VAL A 69 -23.06 -10.86 -6.07
CA VAL A 69 -21.76 -11.42 -5.70
C VAL A 69 -20.73 -10.29 -5.61
N LYS A 70 -20.04 -10.21 -4.47
CA LYS A 70 -18.87 -9.36 -4.34
C LYS A 70 -17.69 -10.05 -5.01
N VAL A 71 -17.30 -9.59 -6.20
CA VAL A 71 -16.11 -10.11 -6.90
C VAL A 71 -14.86 -9.65 -6.14
N THR A 72 -14.18 -10.59 -5.51
CA THR A 72 -12.84 -10.38 -4.96
C THR A 72 -11.82 -10.87 -5.97
N GLU A 73 -10.75 -10.09 -6.19
CA GLU A 73 -9.61 -10.58 -6.95
C GLU A 73 -9.11 -11.92 -6.39
N PRO A 74 -8.63 -12.86 -7.22
CA PRO A 74 -8.06 -14.12 -6.75
C PRO A 74 -7.05 -13.83 -5.64
N GLY A 75 -7.37 -14.32 -4.44
CA GLY A 75 -6.52 -14.15 -3.27
C GLY A 75 -5.31 -15.08 -3.40
N GLY A 76 -4.13 -14.57 -3.07
CA GLY A 76 -2.92 -15.39 -2.99
C GLY A 76 -2.02 -15.37 -4.22
N LEU A 77 -0.99 -16.21 -4.14
CA LEU A 77 -0.05 -16.49 -5.22
C LEU A 77 -0.49 -17.73 -5.99
N LEU A 78 -0.01 -17.90 -7.21
CA LEU A 78 -0.20 -19.15 -7.95
C LEU A 78 0.54 -20.30 -7.24
N PRO A 79 -0.08 -21.49 -7.17
CA PRO A 79 0.56 -22.64 -6.56
C PRO A 79 1.76 -23.08 -7.41
N VAL A 80 2.93 -23.21 -6.77
CA VAL A 80 4.16 -23.72 -7.39
C VAL A 80 4.67 -24.96 -6.64
N PRO A 81 5.41 -25.86 -7.31
CA PRO A 81 6.04 -27.01 -6.67
C PRO A 81 6.95 -26.60 -5.51
N PRO A 82 7.17 -27.47 -4.49
CA PRO A 82 8.03 -27.15 -3.36
C PRO A 82 9.47 -26.78 -3.75
N SER A 83 10.00 -27.33 -4.85
CA SER A 83 11.33 -27.01 -5.38
C SER A 83 11.50 -25.55 -5.82
N TYR A 84 10.40 -24.85 -6.11
CA TYR A 84 10.40 -23.45 -6.54
C TYR A 84 10.24 -22.47 -5.37
N ARG A 85 9.91 -22.98 -4.17
CA ARG A 85 9.70 -22.15 -2.97
C ARG A 85 11.01 -21.92 -2.23
N ALA A 86 11.21 -20.71 -1.74
CA ALA A 86 12.35 -20.42 -0.90
C ALA A 86 12.15 -21.01 0.52
N PRO A 87 13.14 -21.71 1.10
CA PRO A 87 13.06 -22.25 2.45
C PRO A 87 12.79 -21.18 3.52
N MET A 88 12.06 -21.52 4.58
CA MET A 88 11.70 -20.56 5.63
C MET A 88 12.91 -19.95 6.36
N SER A 89 14.00 -20.69 6.54
CA SER A 89 15.24 -20.17 7.12
C SER A 89 15.84 -19.06 6.25
N TRP A 90 15.85 -19.27 4.92
CA TRP A 90 16.28 -18.28 3.94
C TRP A 90 15.37 -17.05 3.96
N GLN A 91 14.04 -17.24 3.95
CA GLN A 91 13.08 -16.13 4.01
C GLN A 91 13.32 -15.23 5.23
N ARG A 92 13.52 -15.84 6.42
CA ARG A 92 13.81 -15.09 7.67
C ARG A 92 15.12 -14.32 7.58
N LEU A 93 16.17 -14.94 7.03
CA LEU A 93 17.46 -14.29 6.83
C LEU A 93 17.33 -13.06 5.91
N GLN A 94 16.66 -13.21 4.76
CA GLN A 94 16.48 -12.11 3.81
C GLN A 94 15.69 -10.94 4.41
N VAL A 95 14.65 -11.24 5.19
CA VAL A 95 13.86 -10.22 5.90
C VAL A 95 14.72 -9.46 6.92
N ALA A 96 15.57 -10.17 7.66
CA ALA A 96 16.48 -9.57 8.64
C ALA A 96 17.54 -8.67 7.97
N GLU A 97 18.20 -9.17 6.91
CA GLU A 97 19.18 -8.40 6.14
C GLU A 97 18.56 -7.17 5.49
N PHE A 98 17.35 -7.30 4.95
CA PHE A 98 16.61 -6.17 4.38
C PHE A 98 16.24 -5.13 5.43
N ALA A 99 15.88 -5.56 6.65
CA ALA A 99 15.63 -4.64 7.75
C ALA A 99 16.89 -3.83 8.12
N ALA A 100 18.04 -4.50 8.24
CA ALA A 100 19.32 -3.86 8.52
C ALA A 100 19.75 -2.90 7.40
N LEU A 101 19.57 -3.30 6.13
CA LEU A 101 19.83 -2.44 4.98
C LEU A 101 18.98 -1.16 5.03
N ARG A 102 17.69 -1.28 5.34
CA ARG A 102 16.79 -0.13 5.46
C ARG A 102 17.20 0.81 6.59
N GLN A 103 17.63 0.28 7.73
CA GLN A 103 18.16 1.10 8.83
C GLN A 103 19.39 1.90 8.37
N LYS A 104 20.34 1.26 7.68
CA LYS A 104 21.52 1.94 7.10
C LYS A 104 21.12 3.03 6.10
N LEU A 105 20.14 2.76 5.23
CA LEU A 105 19.65 3.74 4.26
C LEU A 105 18.98 4.95 4.95
N ILE A 106 18.22 4.74 6.01
CA ILE A 106 17.61 5.81 6.81
C ILE A 106 18.69 6.68 7.46
N GLN A 107 19.69 6.06 8.09
CA GLN A 107 20.82 6.78 8.68
C GLN A 107 21.57 7.59 7.63
N TYR A 108 21.84 6.99 6.48
CA TYR A 108 22.52 7.66 5.36
C TYR A 108 21.74 8.87 4.84
N ARG A 109 20.42 8.75 4.64
CA ARG A 109 19.54 9.87 4.28
C ARG A 109 19.57 10.98 5.34
N ALA A 110 19.64 10.63 6.63
CA ALA A 110 19.75 11.61 7.71
C ALA A 110 21.09 12.37 7.67
N LEU A 111 22.20 11.68 7.38
CA LEU A 111 23.52 12.31 7.24
C LEU A 111 23.58 13.28 6.05
N ILE A 112 22.96 12.94 4.92
CA ILE A 112 22.83 13.84 3.76
C ILE A 112 22.03 15.08 4.13
N LYS A 113 20.88 14.92 4.79
CA LYS A 113 20.06 16.05 5.26
C LYS A 113 20.80 16.97 6.23
N GLN A 114 21.66 16.40 7.08
CA GLN A 114 22.52 17.15 8.00
C GLN A 114 23.77 17.77 7.34
N LYS A 115 23.94 17.64 6.01
CA LYS A 115 25.13 18.07 5.25
C LYS A 115 26.45 17.51 5.79
N LYS A 116 26.42 16.39 6.52
CA LYS A 116 27.63 15.71 7.01
C LYS A 116 28.34 14.90 5.93
N VAL A 117 27.67 14.70 4.79
CA VAL A 117 28.17 14.00 3.63
C VAL A 117 27.90 14.87 2.42
N ASN A 118 28.96 15.28 1.71
CA ASN A 118 28.84 16.14 0.53
C ASN A 118 28.85 15.27 -0.73
N ILE A 119 27.68 15.07 -1.33
CA ILE A 119 27.51 14.28 -2.55
C ILE A 119 26.74 15.12 -3.57
N PRO A 120 27.15 15.12 -4.85
CA PRO A 120 26.41 15.82 -5.90
C PRO A 120 24.96 15.36 -5.97
N THR A 121 24.02 16.28 -6.12
CA THR A 121 22.63 15.92 -6.41
C THR A 121 22.57 15.25 -7.78
N PRO A 122 22.09 14.01 -7.90
CA PRO A 122 21.93 13.38 -9.21
C PRO A 122 20.86 14.12 -10.02
N ASN A 123 21.04 14.20 -11.34
CA ASN A 123 20.02 14.73 -12.24
C ASN A 123 18.92 13.66 -12.42
N LEU A 124 17.85 13.76 -11.64
CA LEU A 124 16.74 12.82 -11.67
C LEU A 124 15.62 13.31 -12.59
N PRO A 125 14.99 12.42 -13.38
CA PRO A 125 13.82 12.79 -14.15
C PRO A 125 12.65 13.27 -13.28
N HIS A 126 11.77 14.06 -13.87
CA HIS A 126 10.53 14.48 -13.21
C HIS A 126 9.68 13.25 -12.87
N ALA A 127 9.05 13.24 -11.68
CA ALA A 127 8.33 12.08 -11.14
C ALA A 127 7.23 11.54 -12.08
N ASN A 128 6.55 12.44 -12.81
CA ASN A 128 5.44 12.09 -13.70
C ASN A 128 5.86 11.70 -15.13
N ASN A 129 7.16 11.71 -15.44
CA ASN A 129 7.64 11.45 -16.80
C ASN A 129 8.12 9.99 -16.93
N ALA A 130 7.17 9.10 -17.24
CA ALA A 130 7.44 7.66 -17.37
C ALA A 130 8.53 7.37 -18.41
N ASP A 131 8.49 8.00 -19.59
CA ASP A 131 9.47 7.74 -20.67
C ASP A 131 10.90 8.11 -20.27
N SER A 132 11.06 9.22 -19.54
CA SER A 132 12.37 9.65 -19.06
C SER A 132 12.91 8.71 -17.99
N TRP A 133 12.06 8.21 -17.09
CA TRP A 133 12.44 7.18 -16.13
C TRP A 133 12.77 5.85 -16.82
N CYS A 134 12.03 5.47 -17.86
CA CYS A 134 12.30 4.26 -18.63
C CYS A 134 13.68 4.31 -19.28
N LYS A 135 13.98 5.42 -19.98
CA LYS A 135 15.30 5.68 -20.58
C LYS A 135 16.40 5.73 -19.52
N PHE A 136 16.12 6.33 -18.36
CA PHE A 136 17.08 6.42 -17.26
C PHE A 136 17.42 5.04 -16.68
N CYS A 137 16.42 4.21 -16.41
CA CYS A 137 16.58 2.91 -15.76
C CYS A 137 17.09 1.81 -16.70
N PHE A 138 16.68 1.81 -17.97
CA PHE A 138 16.97 0.75 -18.95
C PHE A 138 17.87 1.16 -20.11
N GLY A 139 18.06 2.47 -20.36
CA GLY A 139 18.88 2.97 -21.46
C GLY A 139 18.09 3.14 -22.76
N LYS A 140 18.76 3.02 -23.90
CA LYS A 140 18.12 3.12 -25.22
C LYS A 140 17.27 1.88 -25.47
N ILE A 141 15.95 2.04 -25.46
CA ILE A 141 15.02 1.00 -25.91
C ILE A 141 15.24 0.83 -27.42
N GLN A 142 15.78 -0.31 -27.87
CA GLN A 142 15.92 -0.60 -29.29
C GLN A 142 14.54 -0.82 -29.93
N GLY A 143 13.85 0.28 -30.23
CA GLY A 143 12.75 0.29 -31.19
C GLY A 143 13.32 0.40 -32.59
N LYS A 144 12.86 -0.43 -33.53
CA LYS A 144 13.05 -0.20 -34.96
C LYS A 144 12.47 1.18 -35.31
N SER A 145 13.31 2.21 -35.41
CA SER A 145 12.94 3.48 -36.04
C SER A 145 14.19 4.11 -36.64
N GLU A 146 14.00 4.58 -37.85
CA GLU A 146 15.03 4.93 -38.83
C GLU A 146 15.94 6.07 -38.39
N LYS A 147 17.17 6.01 -38.89
CA LYS A 147 18.21 7.03 -38.77
C LYS A 147 17.71 8.37 -39.34
N LEU A 148 17.71 9.42 -38.52
CA LEU A 148 17.87 10.79 -38.99
C LEU A 148 18.90 11.47 -38.08
N ALA A 149 20.03 11.82 -38.69
CA ALA A 149 21.14 12.52 -38.07
C ALA A 149 20.73 13.97 -37.75
N GLY A 150 21.10 14.43 -36.55
CA GLY A 150 20.94 15.81 -36.12
C GLY A 150 21.93 16.08 -34.98
N ASP A 151 22.96 16.85 -35.31
CA ASP A 151 24.12 17.19 -34.52
C ASP A 151 23.80 18.10 -33.33
N SER A 152 24.28 17.77 -32.13
CA SER A 152 24.58 18.71 -31.03
C SER A 152 25.27 17.99 -29.87
N VAL A 153 26.57 18.23 -29.76
CA VAL A 153 27.46 17.81 -28.69
C VAL A 153 27.20 18.63 -27.42
N THR A 154 26.75 17.99 -26.34
CA THR A 154 27.17 18.33 -24.97
C THR A 154 27.28 17.03 -24.15
N GLY A 155 28.40 16.88 -23.45
CA GLY A 155 28.85 15.62 -22.85
C GLY A 155 27.87 15.01 -21.85
N SER A 156 27.29 13.88 -22.21
CA SER A 156 26.74 12.90 -21.27
C SER A 156 27.18 11.52 -21.75
N VAL A 157 27.79 10.76 -20.84
CA VAL A 157 28.30 9.40 -21.06
C VAL A 157 27.28 8.57 -21.86
N ASP A 158 27.63 8.20 -23.09
CA ASP A 158 26.91 7.23 -23.92
C ASP A 158 26.94 5.88 -23.19
N SER A 159 26.00 5.66 -22.27
CA SER A 159 25.75 4.35 -21.69
C SER A 159 24.58 3.75 -22.42
N ASP A 160 24.88 2.85 -23.37
CA ASP A 160 23.91 1.99 -24.04
C ASP A 160 23.16 1.07 -23.05
N GLN A 161 23.64 1.01 -21.79
CA GLN A 161 23.06 0.29 -20.67
C GLN A 161 22.46 1.27 -19.66
N GLY A 162 21.20 1.07 -19.27
CA GLY A 162 20.52 1.92 -18.29
C GLY A 162 21.23 2.07 -16.95
N THR A 163 20.91 3.14 -16.23
CA THR A 163 21.54 3.48 -14.95
C THR A 163 21.04 2.53 -13.85
N PRO A 164 21.94 1.87 -13.09
CA PRO A 164 21.53 1.05 -11.96
C PRO A 164 21.04 1.91 -10.78
N PRO A 165 20.27 1.34 -9.83
CA PRO A 165 19.78 2.06 -8.65
C PRO A 165 20.90 2.29 -7.63
N LEU A 166 21.80 3.23 -7.94
CA LEU A 166 22.90 3.59 -7.05
C LEU A 166 22.36 4.19 -5.74
N LEU A 167 23.11 3.98 -4.65
CA LEU A 167 22.75 4.51 -3.33
C LEU A 167 22.49 6.02 -3.36
N GLN A 168 23.30 6.76 -4.12
CA GLN A 168 23.11 8.20 -4.35
C GLN A 168 21.74 8.48 -4.96
N ILE A 169 21.37 7.82 -6.06
CA ILE A 169 20.09 8.02 -6.74
C ILE A 169 18.92 7.79 -5.76
N VAL A 170 18.88 6.62 -5.14
CA VAL A 170 17.76 6.26 -4.26
C VAL A 170 17.73 7.09 -2.97
N ALA A 171 18.88 7.54 -2.46
CA ALA A 171 18.93 8.40 -1.29
C ALA A 171 18.28 9.78 -1.54
N PHE A 172 18.41 10.32 -2.75
CA PHE A 172 17.85 11.62 -3.15
C PHE A 172 16.40 11.55 -3.64
N MET A 173 15.85 10.38 -3.93
CA MET A 173 14.43 10.22 -4.30
C MET A 173 13.50 10.53 -3.12
N ASN A 174 12.49 11.37 -3.35
CA ASN A 174 11.40 11.59 -2.40
C ASN A 174 10.36 10.45 -2.47
N GLN A 175 9.43 10.38 -1.50
CA GLN A 175 8.46 9.27 -1.45
C GLN A 175 7.50 9.26 -2.65
N PHE A 176 7.13 10.43 -3.17
CA PHE A 176 6.29 10.52 -4.35
C PHE A 176 6.98 9.91 -5.59
N GLN A 177 8.25 10.25 -5.80
CA GLN A 177 9.10 9.66 -6.85
C GLN A 177 9.26 8.16 -6.66
N VAL A 178 9.57 7.67 -5.45
CA VAL A 178 9.70 6.22 -5.20
C VAL A 178 8.41 5.49 -5.57
N THR A 179 7.26 6.05 -5.20
CA THR A 179 5.95 5.44 -5.48
C THR A 179 5.65 5.43 -6.98
N LYS A 180 5.85 6.56 -7.68
CA LYS A 180 5.61 6.68 -9.12
C LYS A 180 6.55 5.79 -9.94
N VAL A 181 7.82 5.76 -9.58
CA VAL A 181 8.79 4.88 -10.25
C VAL A 181 8.47 3.41 -9.99
N LEU A 182 8.06 3.04 -8.78
CA LEU A 182 7.59 1.68 -8.49
C LEU A 182 6.37 1.30 -9.35
N GLU A 183 5.38 2.18 -9.46
CA GLU A 183 4.23 2.02 -10.34
C GLU A 183 4.65 1.80 -11.80
N TYR A 184 5.55 2.64 -12.33
CA TYR A 184 6.06 2.50 -13.69
C TYR A 184 6.76 1.16 -13.91
N HIS A 185 7.64 0.75 -12.99
CA HIS A 185 8.31 -0.53 -13.08
C HIS A 185 7.33 -1.71 -13.04
N ILE A 186 6.26 -1.64 -12.24
CA ILE A 186 5.21 -2.68 -12.23
C ILE A 186 4.51 -2.76 -13.58
N ASN A 187 4.10 -1.61 -14.14
CA ASN A 187 3.42 -1.56 -15.43
C ASN A 187 4.32 -2.04 -16.58
N TRP A 188 5.62 -1.69 -16.56
CA TRP A 188 6.58 -2.18 -17.54
C TRP A 188 6.82 -3.68 -17.41
N MET A 189 6.91 -4.23 -16.19
CA MET A 189 7.04 -5.67 -15.98
C MET A 189 5.88 -6.44 -16.63
N GLU A 190 4.66 -5.93 -16.49
CA GLU A 190 3.48 -6.57 -17.07
C GLU A 190 3.50 -6.58 -18.61
N ALA A 191 4.06 -5.54 -19.22
CA ALA A 191 4.13 -5.42 -20.69
C ALA A 191 5.33 -6.17 -21.31
N THR A 192 6.50 -6.13 -20.68
CA THR A 192 7.76 -6.63 -21.27
C THR A 192 8.35 -7.86 -20.57
N GLY A 193 7.78 -8.28 -19.43
CA GLY A 193 8.35 -9.31 -18.57
C GLY A 193 9.38 -8.77 -17.56
N PHE A 194 9.97 -9.69 -16.80
CA PHE A 194 10.92 -9.39 -15.72
C PHE A 194 12.38 -9.52 -16.17
N SER A 195 13.20 -8.53 -15.83
CA SER A 195 14.65 -8.56 -16.07
C SER A 195 15.44 -8.36 -14.77
N SER A 196 16.65 -8.89 -14.68
CA SER A 196 17.50 -8.70 -13.49
C SER A 196 17.83 -7.24 -13.18
N GLN A 197 17.89 -6.37 -14.20
CA GLN A 197 18.03 -4.93 -13.99
C GLN A 197 16.80 -4.35 -13.29
N GLN A 198 15.61 -4.79 -13.69
CA GLN A 198 14.36 -4.42 -13.05
C GLN A 198 14.28 -4.96 -11.62
N GLY A 199 14.73 -6.19 -11.36
CA GLY A 199 14.83 -6.78 -10.03
C GLY A 199 15.65 -5.94 -9.05
N ARG A 200 16.80 -5.41 -9.49
CA ARG A 200 17.63 -4.48 -8.69
C ARG A 200 16.87 -3.19 -8.37
N TRP A 201 16.17 -2.63 -9.36
CA TRP A 201 15.34 -1.43 -9.16
C TRP A 201 14.21 -1.69 -8.17
N PHE A 202 13.46 -2.79 -8.29
CA PHE A 202 12.43 -3.16 -7.31
C PHE A 202 13.00 -3.27 -5.91
N PHE A 203 14.11 -3.99 -5.73
CA PHE A 203 14.74 -4.14 -4.42
C PHE A 203 15.11 -2.77 -3.81
N ALA A 204 15.71 -1.88 -4.60
CA ALA A 204 16.12 -0.56 -4.13
C ALA A 204 14.94 0.39 -3.85
N LEU A 205 13.86 0.31 -4.65
CA LEU A 205 12.62 1.05 -4.45
C LEU A 205 11.88 0.55 -3.19
N LEU A 206 11.77 -0.77 -3.01
CA LEU A 206 11.22 -1.38 -1.80
C LEU A 206 12.04 -0.97 -0.56
N ALA A 207 13.37 -0.97 -0.64
CA ALA A 207 14.21 -0.48 0.45
C ALA A 207 13.93 1.01 0.76
N SER A 208 13.55 1.78 -0.25
CA SER A 208 13.26 3.20 -0.15
C SER A 208 11.85 3.56 0.33
N LEU A 209 10.89 2.63 0.29
CA LEU A 209 9.51 2.84 0.76
C LEU A 209 9.46 3.12 2.26
N GLN A 210 8.88 4.24 2.66
CA GLN A 210 8.70 4.58 4.09
C GLN A 210 7.49 3.85 4.69
N LYS A 211 7.55 3.60 6.01
CA LYS A 211 6.44 3.09 6.81
C LYS A 211 5.87 4.25 7.66
N PRO A 212 4.56 4.32 7.91
CA PRO A 212 3.51 3.39 7.46
C PRO A 212 3.26 3.47 5.95
N LEU A 213 2.95 2.31 5.34
CA LEU A 213 2.60 2.24 3.92
C LEU A 213 1.19 2.80 3.72
N THR A 214 0.99 3.56 2.64
CA THR A 214 -0.36 3.95 2.24
C THR A 214 -1.11 2.75 1.64
N PRO A 215 -2.46 2.73 1.66
CA PRO A 215 -3.24 1.67 1.02
C PRO A 215 -2.90 1.48 -0.47
N GLU A 216 -2.59 2.58 -1.17
CA GLU A 216 -2.14 2.56 -2.55
C GLU A 216 -0.81 1.82 -2.72
N MET A 217 0.20 2.13 -1.89
CA MET A 217 1.49 1.42 -1.91
C MET A 217 1.31 -0.06 -1.61
N CYS A 218 0.43 -0.41 -0.66
CA CYS A 218 0.06 -1.80 -0.39
C CYS A 218 -0.52 -2.48 -1.63
N SER A 219 -1.42 -1.82 -2.36
CA SER A 219 -1.97 -2.34 -3.61
C SER A 219 -0.87 -2.60 -4.66
N TRP A 220 0.04 -1.64 -4.86
CA TRP A 220 1.14 -1.79 -5.82
C TRP A 220 2.09 -2.94 -5.48
N ILE A 221 2.54 -3.07 -4.22
CA ILE A 221 3.44 -4.18 -3.84
C ILE A 221 2.74 -5.55 -3.92
N ARG A 222 1.42 -5.61 -3.67
CA ARG A 222 0.63 -6.84 -3.84
C ARG A 222 0.52 -7.22 -5.31
N ARG A 223 0.24 -6.26 -6.20
CA ARG A 223 0.26 -6.46 -7.65
C ARG A 223 1.63 -6.96 -8.12
N LEU A 224 2.71 -6.36 -7.63
CA LEU A 224 4.08 -6.81 -7.89
C LEU A 224 4.27 -8.29 -7.49
N ALA A 225 3.90 -8.68 -6.27
CA ALA A 225 4.06 -10.06 -5.81
C ALA A 225 3.24 -11.06 -6.65
N ARG A 226 2.03 -10.69 -7.08
CA ARG A 226 1.21 -11.51 -7.99
C ARG A 226 1.86 -11.65 -9.36
N LEU A 227 2.37 -10.57 -9.96
CA LEU A 227 3.12 -10.62 -11.22
C LEU A 227 4.37 -11.50 -11.09
N CYS A 228 5.13 -11.35 -10.00
CA CYS A 228 6.27 -12.23 -9.71
C CYS A 228 5.85 -13.69 -9.62
N SER A 229 4.70 -14.00 -9.01
CA SER A 229 4.18 -15.36 -8.97
C SER A 229 3.73 -15.88 -10.33
N ASN A 230 3.15 -15.04 -11.19
CA ASN A 230 2.76 -15.39 -12.54
C ASN A 230 3.99 -15.76 -13.38
N ILE A 231 5.02 -14.92 -13.34
CA ILE A 231 6.29 -15.17 -14.04
C ILE A 231 7.01 -16.40 -13.46
N ARG A 232 6.97 -16.58 -12.14
CA ARG A 232 7.54 -17.78 -11.49
C ARG A 232 6.86 -19.06 -11.97
N ALA A 233 5.55 -19.04 -12.24
CA ALA A 233 4.81 -20.19 -12.73
C ALA A 233 5.13 -20.53 -14.19
N THR A 234 5.72 -19.61 -14.97
CA THR A 234 6.15 -19.87 -16.35
C THR A 234 7.58 -20.42 -16.45
N LEU A 235 8.32 -20.52 -15.34
CA LEU A 235 9.71 -20.99 -15.36
C LEU A 235 9.81 -22.52 -15.44
N GLU A 236 10.57 -23.03 -16.41
CA GLU A 236 10.73 -24.46 -16.66
C GLU A 236 11.72 -25.15 -15.72
N SER A 237 12.68 -24.41 -15.16
CA SER A 237 13.75 -24.97 -14.33
C SER A 237 13.83 -24.29 -12.94
N PRO A 238 14.05 -25.07 -11.86
CA PRO A 238 14.29 -24.53 -10.52
C PRO A 238 15.68 -23.89 -10.36
N GLU A 239 16.57 -24.04 -11.35
CA GLU A 239 17.92 -23.45 -11.30
C GLU A 239 18.00 -22.08 -11.97
N ASP A 240 16.89 -21.58 -12.51
CA ASP A 240 16.83 -20.27 -13.16
C ASP A 240 17.26 -19.16 -12.18
N PRO A 241 18.25 -18.31 -12.52
CA PRO A 241 18.66 -17.17 -11.70
C PRO A 241 17.49 -16.25 -11.30
N LEU A 242 16.50 -16.09 -12.20
CA LEU A 242 15.33 -15.23 -11.97
C LEU A 242 14.46 -15.76 -10.83
N LEU A 243 14.40 -17.08 -10.62
CA LEU A 243 13.61 -17.68 -9.55
C LEU A 243 13.99 -17.11 -8.18
N LYS A 244 15.29 -16.95 -7.93
CA LYS A 244 15.80 -16.40 -6.66
C LYS A 244 15.40 -14.93 -6.48
N GLU A 245 15.43 -14.15 -7.56
CA GLU A 245 15.03 -12.74 -7.54
C GLU A 245 13.52 -12.59 -7.30
N LEU A 246 12.69 -13.38 -7.98
CA LEU A 246 11.24 -13.38 -7.81
C LEU A 246 10.84 -13.81 -6.39
N ASN A 247 11.45 -14.88 -5.86
CA ASN A 247 11.23 -15.34 -4.50
C ASN A 247 11.67 -14.31 -3.46
N LEU A 248 12.74 -13.56 -3.71
CA LEU A 248 13.15 -12.46 -2.84
C LEU A 248 12.07 -11.38 -2.77
N ILE A 249 11.58 -10.91 -3.91
CA ILE A 249 10.55 -9.87 -3.97
C ILE A 249 9.28 -10.34 -3.24
N ILE A 250 8.79 -11.54 -3.55
CA ILE A 250 7.62 -12.14 -2.90
C ILE A 250 7.82 -12.23 -1.38
N CYS A 251 9.00 -12.70 -0.93
CA CYS A 251 9.34 -12.80 0.48
C CYS A 251 9.30 -11.43 1.18
N LEU A 252 9.86 -10.39 0.55
CA LEU A 252 9.87 -9.05 1.13
C LEU A 252 8.45 -8.47 1.23
N VAL A 253 7.65 -8.58 0.16
CA VAL A 253 6.26 -8.11 0.16
C VAL A 253 5.44 -8.82 1.25
N SER A 254 5.51 -10.14 1.31
CA SER A 254 4.67 -10.93 2.20
C SER A 254 5.09 -10.84 3.67
N ARG A 255 6.39 -10.94 3.95
CA ARG A 255 6.91 -11.02 5.33
C ARG A 255 7.34 -9.66 5.87
N TYR A 256 8.09 -8.86 5.10
CA TYR A 256 8.62 -7.58 5.59
C TYR A 256 7.58 -6.45 5.58
N PHE A 257 6.75 -6.40 4.54
CA PHE A 257 5.66 -5.41 4.42
C PHE A 257 4.31 -5.91 4.93
N GLY A 258 4.26 -7.12 5.50
CA GLY A 258 3.12 -7.64 6.24
C GLY A 258 1.98 -8.19 5.39
N GLN A 259 2.16 -8.38 4.07
CA GLN A 259 1.17 -8.97 3.16
C GLN A 259 1.15 -10.51 3.28
N ARG A 260 0.87 -11.02 4.48
CA ARG A 260 1.09 -12.45 4.83
C ARG A 260 0.24 -13.42 4.03
N ASP A 261 -0.90 -12.98 3.49
CA ASP A 261 -1.76 -13.75 2.59
C ASP A 261 -1.08 -14.08 1.24
N LEU A 262 0.00 -13.37 0.90
CA LEU A 262 0.83 -13.60 -0.28
C LEU A 262 2.16 -14.31 0.07
N ALA A 263 2.28 -14.95 1.23
CA ALA A 263 3.49 -15.67 1.59
C ALA A 263 3.52 -17.07 0.95
N ASP A 264 4.69 -17.49 0.47
CA ASP A 264 4.93 -18.90 0.17
C ASP A 264 4.89 -19.71 1.48
N SER A 265 3.86 -20.54 1.61
CA SER A 265 3.68 -21.54 2.67
C SER A 265 4.35 -22.86 2.31
#